data_AF-A0A9Q0XJR9-F1
#
_entry.id   AF-A0A9Q0XJR9-F1
#
_cell.length_a   1.000
_cell.length_b   1.000
_cell.length_c   1.000
_cell.angle_alpha   90.00
_cell.angle_beta   90.00
_cell.angle_gamma   90.00
#
_symmetry.space_group_name_H-M   'P 1'
#
loop_
_entity.id
_entity.type
_entity.pdbx_description
1 polymer ?
#
loop_
_entity_poly.entity_id
_entity_poly.type
_entity_poly.pdbx_seq_one_letter_code
_entity_poly.pdbx_strand_id
1 'polypeptide(L)'
;MRDDSNLLEPLLDEEDQSKSISVRRPSFSDKLWGIVPQSSAALCLSFKKGVGHGVPCFSHKSTMTEAVRPLVKRKMVILILHIFAFLAFLILLATVLYFFSNTFPWSRQLSKVDEIEARKNVMVALSDVPRNLTLGMLLAAEREEPCEGAMRDCLEKAAEEFSEEPRIVKSNAKMTLHCNGTKREFLSGKGENLIEVVWIDGKVSYELSHEAHPDVHLARLGRHPLPLNISSILGVVQDVSSHNGSEELQSCLRKALDELPWEPMVVQNDAKMAVSCGGTNLSFVSGEGQTEINVFREPPHGEIHYMVRATGWASFLRFFTRGRIN
;
A
#
# COMPACT_ATOMS: atom_id res chain seq x y z
N MET A 1 24.94 -23.45 59.60
CA MET A 1 24.43 -23.52 60.99
C MET A 1 23.91 -22.12 61.31
N ARG A 2 22.63 -21.82 61.43
CA ARG A 2 21.43 -22.61 61.70
C ARG A 2 20.29 -22.14 60.80
N ASP A 3 19.45 -23.10 60.42
CA ASP A 3 18.09 -22.91 59.94
C ASP A 3 17.21 -22.34 61.05
N ASP A 4 16.20 -21.55 60.69
CA ASP A 4 14.93 -21.50 61.42
C ASP A 4 13.80 -21.46 60.38
N SER A 5 13.13 -22.60 60.28
CA SER A 5 11.85 -22.83 59.61
C SER A 5 10.79 -23.11 60.69
N ASN A 6 9.51 -23.01 60.29
CA ASN A 6 8.28 -23.49 60.99
C ASN A 6 7.63 -22.42 61.90
N LEU A 7 6.31 -22.19 61.97
CA LEU A 7 5.06 -22.94 61.70
C LEU A 7 3.93 -21.93 61.33
N LEU A 8 3.08 -22.14 60.31
CA LEU A 8 1.76 -22.82 60.30
C LEU A 8 0.76 -22.31 61.36
N GLU A 9 -0.22 -21.46 60.97
CA GLU A 9 -1.65 -21.74 60.61
C GLU A 9 -2.60 -21.66 61.85
N PRO A 10 -3.94 -21.62 61.72
CA PRO A 10 -4.83 -20.93 60.77
C PRO A 10 -5.97 -20.16 61.52
N LEU A 11 -6.81 -19.38 60.83
CA LEU A 11 -8.17 -19.08 61.34
C LEU A 11 -9.12 -18.77 60.17
N LEU A 12 -10.12 -19.64 60.06
CA LEU A 12 -11.26 -19.62 59.15
C LEU A 12 -12.36 -18.66 59.64
N ASP A 13 -13.29 -18.42 58.71
CA ASP A 13 -14.64 -17.84 58.85
C ASP A 13 -14.67 -16.30 59.05
N GLU A 14 -15.42 -15.52 58.29
CA GLU A 14 -16.85 -15.69 57.96
C GLU A 14 -17.25 -15.14 56.57
N GLU A 15 -18.03 -15.95 55.86
CA GLU A 15 -19.36 -15.63 55.32
C GLU A 15 -19.71 -14.15 55.09
N ASP A 16 -19.78 -13.72 53.83
CA ASP A 16 -20.66 -12.60 53.47
C ASP A 16 -21.33 -12.84 52.12
N GLN A 17 -22.57 -13.35 52.21
CA GLN A 17 -23.52 -13.45 51.12
C GLN A 17 -24.09 -12.06 50.81
N SER A 18 -23.63 -11.43 49.73
CA SER A 18 -24.33 -10.27 49.17
C SER A 18 -24.60 -10.42 47.66
N LYS A 19 -25.78 -10.98 47.39
CA LYS A 19 -26.78 -10.46 46.44
C LYS A 19 -26.24 -10.06 45.06
N SER A 20 -26.11 -11.05 44.16
CA SER A 20 -25.92 -10.80 42.73
C SER A 20 -27.18 -10.17 42.12
N ILE A 21 -27.15 -8.85 41.98
CA ILE A 21 -28.08 -8.14 41.10
C ILE A 21 -27.71 -8.52 39.67
N SER A 22 -28.57 -9.29 39.01
CA SER A 22 -28.51 -9.52 37.57
C SER A 22 -28.78 -8.20 36.85
N VAL A 23 -27.72 -7.43 36.59
CA VAL A 23 -27.76 -6.31 35.67
C VAL A 23 -27.79 -6.89 34.26
N ARG A 24 -29.00 -7.00 33.72
CA ARG A 24 -29.26 -7.32 32.32
C ARG A 24 -28.65 -6.22 31.46
N ARG A 25 -27.41 -6.42 30.99
CA ARG A 25 -26.79 -5.58 29.95
C ARG A 25 -27.68 -5.64 28.69
N PRO A 26 -28.21 -4.51 28.20
CA PRO A 26 -28.82 -4.50 26.88
C PRO A 26 -27.73 -4.71 25.83
N SER A 27 -27.87 -5.74 25.01
CA SER A 27 -27.04 -5.96 23.83
C SER A 27 -27.24 -4.84 22.83
N PHE A 28 -26.14 -4.31 22.31
CA PHE A 28 -26.09 -3.14 21.42
C PHE A 28 -26.65 -3.40 20.00
N SER A 29 -27.19 -4.59 19.73
CA SER A 29 -27.70 -5.02 18.43
C SER A 29 -29.10 -4.51 18.08
N ASP A 30 -29.86 -4.00 19.05
CA ASP A 30 -31.32 -3.81 18.87
C ASP A 30 -31.75 -2.39 18.45
N LYS A 31 -30.80 -1.50 18.08
CA LYS A 31 -31.09 -0.10 17.73
C LYS A 31 -30.94 0.28 16.25
N LEU A 32 -30.65 -0.65 15.34
CA LEU A 32 -30.34 -0.33 13.93
C LEU A 32 -31.38 -0.78 12.88
N TRP A 33 -32.53 -1.33 13.28
CA TRP A 33 -33.58 -1.76 12.33
C TRP A 33 -34.88 -0.96 12.42
N GLY A 34 -34.77 0.36 12.57
CA GLY A 34 -35.91 1.27 12.43
C GLY A 34 -35.68 2.22 11.26
N ILE A 35 -36.58 2.16 10.27
CA ILE A 35 -36.70 3.02 9.08
C ILE A 35 -36.00 2.45 7.82
N VAL A 36 -36.63 1.43 7.24
CA VAL A 36 -36.59 1.18 5.79
C VAL A 36 -37.77 1.95 5.18
N PRO A 37 -37.56 2.94 4.30
CA PRO A 37 -38.60 3.38 3.39
C PRO A 37 -38.60 2.46 2.17
N GLN A 38 -39.66 1.67 2.09
CA GLN A 38 -40.09 0.93 0.92
C GLN A 38 -40.55 1.92 -0.17
N SER A 39 -40.17 1.67 -1.42
CA SER A 39 -40.87 2.10 -2.65
C SER A 39 -40.85 3.58 -3.07
N SER A 40 -40.18 3.86 -4.20
CA SER A 40 -40.80 4.44 -5.41
C SER A 40 -39.77 4.39 -6.55
N ALA A 41 -39.94 3.53 -7.54
CA ALA A 41 -40.72 3.76 -8.77
C ALA A 41 -40.05 4.78 -9.72
N ALA A 42 -39.72 4.26 -10.89
CA ALA A 42 -39.09 4.93 -12.02
C ALA A 42 -39.78 6.24 -12.44
N LEU A 43 -38.97 7.22 -12.85
CA LEU A 43 -39.40 8.29 -13.73
C LEU A 43 -38.24 8.71 -14.64
N CYS A 44 -38.14 8.04 -15.78
CA CYS A 44 -37.48 8.57 -16.96
C CYS A 44 -38.29 9.77 -17.48
N LEU A 45 -37.67 10.94 -17.58
CA LEU A 45 -38.20 12.04 -18.37
C LEU A 45 -37.21 12.42 -19.47
N SER A 46 -37.56 11.96 -20.68
CA SER A 46 -37.04 12.43 -21.95
C SER A 46 -37.48 13.86 -22.22
N PHE A 47 -36.54 14.80 -22.40
CA PHE A 47 -36.83 16.12 -22.95
C PHE A 47 -36.51 16.17 -24.45
N LYS A 48 -37.57 16.25 -25.26
CA LYS A 48 -37.52 16.57 -26.70
C LYS A 48 -38.70 17.49 -27.05
N LYS A 49 -38.45 18.41 -27.98
CA LYS A 49 -39.29 19.51 -28.54
C LYS A 49 -39.14 20.84 -27.77
N GLY A 50 -38.87 21.98 -28.39
CA GLY A 50 -38.89 22.36 -29.81
C GLY A 50 -39.72 23.63 -29.96
N VAL A 51 -39.10 24.76 -30.32
CA VAL A 51 -39.78 25.98 -30.78
C VAL A 51 -38.93 26.60 -31.89
N GLY A 52 -39.50 26.69 -33.09
CA GLY A 52 -38.95 27.40 -34.24
C GLY A 52 -39.53 28.82 -34.38
N HIS A 53 -39.32 29.39 -35.58
CA HIS A 53 -39.58 30.77 -36.08
C HIS A 53 -38.33 31.69 -35.90
N GLY A 54 -37.72 32.33 -36.90
CA GLY A 54 -37.90 32.38 -38.35
C GLY A 54 -37.20 33.62 -38.95
N VAL A 55 -36.43 33.43 -40.05
CA VAL A 55 -36.20 34.35 -41.22
C VAL A 55 -35.27 35.59 -41.01
N PRO A 56 -34.56 36.20 -42.03
CA PRO A 56 -34.24 35.83 -43.43
C PRO A 56 -32.74 35.87 -43.87
N CYS A 57 -32.55 35.36 -45.09
CA CYS A 57 -31.49 35.46 -46.10
C CYS A 57 -30.48 36.64 -46.10
N PHE A 58 -29.24 36.31 -46.49
CA PHE A 58 -28.49 37.06 -47.51
C PHE A 58 -27.79 36.11 -48.50
N SER A 59 -27.90 36.48 -49.77
CA SER A 59 -27.35 35.85 -50.98
C SER A 59 -25.99 36.46 -51.34
N HIS A 60 -25.31 35.83 -52.33
CA HIS A 60 -24.02 36.14 -52.97
C HIS A 60 -22.75 35.62 -52.27
N LYS A 61 -21.75 35.02 -52.93
CA LYS A 61 -21.34 35.01 -54.36
C LYS A 61 -20.37 33.83 -54.56
N SER A 62 -20.48 33.10 -55.69
CA SER A 62 -19.50 32.09 -56.07
C SER A 62 -18.28 32.73 -56.76
N THR A 63 -17.08 32.30 -56.38
CA THR A 63 -15.88 32.48 -57.22
C THR A 63 -15.13 31.15 -57.25
N MET A 64 -15.19 30.47 -58.39
CA MET A 64 -14.29 29.38 -58.75
C MET A 64 -12.93 29.96 -59.15
N THR A 65 -11.84 29.36 -58.67
CA THR A 65 -10.69 28.81 -59.44
C THR A 65 -9.47 28.69 -58.53
N GLU A 66 -9.02 27.47 -58.20
CA GLU A 66 -7.61 27.08 -58.33
C GLU A 66 -7.41 25.58 -58.11
N ALA A 67 -6.80 24.92 -59.08
CA ALA A 67 -6.50 23.50 -59.07
C ALA A 67 -5.32 23.22 -58.13
N VAL A 68 -5.61 22.72 -56.93
CA VAL A 68 -4.59 22.22 -56.00
C VAL A 68 -4.09 20.86 -56.48
N ARG A 69 -2.89 20.83 -57.08
CA ARG A 69 -2.16 19.60 -57.41
C ARG A 69 -1.90 18.77 -56.14
N PRO A 70 -1.92 17.43 -56.22
CA PRO A 70 -1.84 16.57 -55.04
C PRO A 70 -0.40 16.52 -54.49
N LEU A 71 -0.11 17.38 -53.51
CA LEU A 71 1.15 17.47 -52.77
C LEU A 71 1.49 16.20 -51.95
N VAL A 72 0.56 15.24 -51.87
CA VAL A 72 0.69 14.00 -51.10
C VAL A 72 1.62 12.98 -51.76
N LYS A 73 1.71 12.96 -53.10
CA LYS A 73 2.51 11.94 -53.82
C LYS A 73 4.03 12.11 -53.61
N ARG A 74 4.51 13.35 -53.45
CA ARG A 74 5.96 13.61 -53.30
C ARG A 74 6.48 13.21 -51.91
N LYS A 75 5.66 13.35 -50.86
CA LYS A 75 6.02 12.94 -49.50
C LYS A 75 6.03 11.41 -49.33
N MET A 76 5.10 10.72 -49.99
CA MET A 76 5.07 9.25 -50.02
C MET A 76 6.34 8.65 -50.65
N VAL A 77 6.82 9.20 -51.77
CA VAL A 77 8.03 8.71 -52.43
C VAL A 77 9.28 8.89 -51.55
N ILE A 78 9.38 10.02 -50.83
CA ILE A 78 10.49 10.28 -49.91
C ILE A 78 10.46 9.32 -48.72
N LEU A 79 9.28 9.03 -48.16
CA LEU A 79 9.12 8.06 -47.08
C LEU A 79 9.55 6.66 -47.51
N ILE A 80 9.14 6.23 -48.71
CA ILE A 80 9.50 4.93 -49.28
C ILE A 80 11.02 4.83 -49.47
N LEU A 81 11.68 5.88 -49.98
CA LEU A 81 13.14 5.92 -50.13
C LEU A 81 13.87 5.80 -48.78
N HIS A 82 13.38 6.44 -47.71
CA HIS A 82 13.97 6.30 -46.38
C HIS A 82 13.82 4.90 -45.80
N ILE A 83 12.68 4.24 -46.03
CA ILE A 83 12.47 2.84 -45.61
C ILE A 83 13.47 1.91 -46.31
N PHE A 84 13.66 2.06 -47.62
CA PHE A 84 14.64 1.26 -48.36
C PHE A 84 16.08 1.51 -47.91
N ALA A 85 16.45 2.77 -47.65
CA ALA A 85 17.79 3.11 -47.13
C ALA A 85 18.03 2.50 -45.74
N PHE A 86 17.03 2.53 -44.86
CA PHE A 86 17.11 1.93 -43.53
C PHE A 86 17.24 0.40 -43.60
N LEU A 87 16.47 -0.25 -44.48
CA LEU A 87 16.56 -1.70 -44.68
C LEU A 87 17.94 -2.12 -45.20
N ALA A 88 18.49 -1.37 -46.15
CA ALA A 88 19.84 -1.61 -46.66
C ALA A 88 20.92 -1.46 -45.58
N PHE A 89 20.78 -0.47 -44.69
CA PHE A 89 21.67 -0.28 -43.55
C PHE A 89 21.62 -1.47 -42.57
N LEU A 90 20.44 -1.99 -42.24
CA LEU A 90 20.29 -3.16 -41.37
C LEU A 90 20.92 -4.41 -41.97
N ILE A 91 20.76 -4.63 -43.28
CA ILE A 91 21.40 -5.75 -43.98
C ILE A 91 22.93 -5.62 -43.90
N LEU A 92 23.46 -4.41 -44.11
CA LEU A 92 24.90 -4.16 -44.04
C LEU A 92 25.45 -4.38 -42.62
N LEU A 93 24.73 -3.91 -41.59
CA LEU A 93 25.07 -4.18 -40.18
C LEU A 93 25.08 -5.67 -39.87
N ALA A 94 24.06 -6.41 -40.32
CA ALA A 94 23.98 -7.86 -40.13
C ALA A 94 25.14 -8.59 -40.83
N THR A 95 25.53 -8.18 -42.05
CA THR A 95 26.68 -8.76 -42.73
C THR A 95 28.00 -8.47 -42.02
N VAL A 96 28.18 -7.28 -41.44
CA VAL A 96 29.36 -6.93 -40.65
C VAL A 96 29.42 -7.79 -39.39
N LEU A 97 28.32 -7.90 -38.64
CA LEU A 97 28.23 -8.74 -37.45
C LEU A 97 28.53 -10.20 -37.78
N TYR A 98 27.94 -10.73 -38.85
CA TYR A 98 28.19 -12.09 -39.33
C TYR A 98 29.66 -12.31 -39.70
N PHE A 99 30.29 -11.32 -40.34
CA PHE A 99 31.71 -11.39 -40.68
C PHE A 99 32.58 -11.40 -39.42
N PHE A 100 32.30 -10.53 -38.44
CA PHE A 100 33.02 -10.50 -37.16
C PHE A 100 32.86 -11.81 -36.38
N SER A 101 31.66 -12.42 -36.39
CA SER A 101 31.43 -13.72 -35.77
C SER A 101 32.22 -14.86 -36.42
N ASN A 102 32.50 -14.77 -37.72
CA ASN A 102 33.21 -15.81 -38.46
C ASN A 102 34.72 -15.59 -38.61
N THR A 103 35.22 -14.35 -38.54
CA THR A 103 36.66 -14.05 -38.68
C THR A 103 37.44 -14.10 -37.38
N PHE A 104 36.77 -14.02 -36.24
CA PHE A 104 37.37 -14.33 -34.94
C PHE A 104 36.82 -15.66 -34.41
N PRO A 105 37.39 -16.81 -34.84
CA PRO A 105 37.15 -18.06 -34.15
C PRO A 105 37.82 -17.94 -32.77
N TRP A 106 37.08 -17.42 -31.80
CA TRP A 106 37.46 -17.42 -30.39
C TRP A 106 37.44 -18.87 -29.91
N SER A 107 38.49 -19.61 -30.25
CA SER A 107 38.78 -20.89 -29.63
C SER A 107 40.29 -21.00 -29.42
N ARG A 108 40.71 -20.65 -28.21
CA ARG A 108 41.58 -21.53 -27.42
C ARG A 108 41.32 -21.27 -25.94
N GLN A 109 40.41 -22.06 -25.40
CA GLN A 109 40.75 -23.03 -24.37
C GLN A 109 41.63 -22.47 -23.23
N LEU A 110 40.99 -21.74 -22.32
CA LEU A 110 41.46 -21.61 -20.95
C LEU A 110 40.56 -22.52 -20.11
N SER A 111 41.15 -23.45 -19.39
CA SER A 111 40.54 -24.42 -18.47
C SER A 111 39.81 -23.73 -17.31
N LYS A 112 38.71 -23.05 -17.61
CA LYS A 112 37.89 -22.29 -16.66
C LYS A 112 36.67 -23.06 -16.18
N VAL A 113 36.48 -24.30 -16.61
CA VAL A 113 35.39 -25.13 -16.09
C VAL A 113 35.70 -25.50 -14.63
N ASP A 114 36.92 -25.90 -14.30
CA ASP A 114 37.27 -26.18 -12.90
C ASP A 114 37.47 -24.92 -12.04
N GLU A 115 37.84 -23.77 -12.61
CA GLU A 115 37.99 -22.52 -11.85
C GLU A 115 36.64 -21.80 -11.63
N ILE A 116 35.66 -21.95 -12.53
CA ILE A 116 34.30 -21.43 -12.35
C ILE A 116 33.50 -22.37 -11.45
N GLU A 117 33.67 -23.69 -11.55
CA GLU A 117 33.09 -24.66 -10.62
C GLU A 117 33.71 -24.51 -9.22
N ALA A 118 35.04 -24.33 -9.12
CA ALA A 118 35.70 -24.04 -7.85
C ALA A 118 35.35 -22.64 -7.31
N ARG A 119 35.21 -21.60 -8.13
CA ARG A 119 34.69 -20.30 -7.66
C ARG A 119 33.23 -20.37 -7.25
N LYS A 120 32.38 -21.14 -7.94
CA LYS A 120 31.00 -21.38 -7.50
C LYS A 120 30.98 -22.12 -6.17
N ASN A 121 31.77 -23.18 -6.01
CA ASN A 121 31.78 -23.99 -4.80
C ASN A 121 32.45 -23.27 -3.62
N VAL A 122 33.45 -22.43 -3.87
CA VAL A 122 34.08 -21.57 -2.85
C VAL A 122 33.19 -20.38 -2.48
N MET A 123 32.39 -19.83 -3.43
CA MET A 123 31.44 -18.74 -3.14
C MET A 123 30.15 -19.24 -2.49
N VAL A 124 29.72 -20.48 -2.77
CA VAL A 124 28.64 -21.17 -2.07
C VAL A 124 29.05 -21.52 -0.63
N ALA A 125 30.32 -21.86 -0.38
CA ALA A 125 30.84 -22.17 0.95
C ALA A 125 31.28 -20.94 1.78
N LEU A 126 31.55 -19.78 1.17
CA LEU A 126 31.90 -18.52 1.86
C LEU A 126 30.70 -17.57 2.07
N SER A 127 29.51 -17.92 1.57
CA SER A 127 28.31 -17.09 1.67
C SER A 127 27.43 -17.40 2.88
N ASP A 128 27.93 -18.16 3.87
CA ASP A 128 27.20 -18.40 5.12
C ASP A 128 27.07 -17.14 6.00
N VAL A 129 27.79 -16.07 5.66
CA VAL A 129 27.62 -14.77 6.31
C VAL A 129 26.57 -13.97 5.55
N PRO A 130 25.40 -13.67 6.16
CA PRO A 130 24.37 -12.87 5.52
C PRO A 130 24.90 -11.48 5.17
N ARG A 131 24.51 -10.96 3.99
CA ARG A 131 24.83 -9.58 3.62
C ARG A 131 24.07 -8.61 4.54
N ASN A 132 24.61 -7.43 4.80
CA ASN A 132 23.90 -6.43 5.58
C ASN A 132 22.60 -6.00 4.86
N LEU A 133 21.46 -6.06 5.55
CA LEU A 133 20.16 -5.65 5.01
C LEU A 133 20.02 -4.13 5.11
N THR A 134 20.35 -3.46 4.01
CA THR A 134 20.09 -2.03 3.81
C THR A 134 19.59 -1.81 2.38
N LEU A 135 18.85 -0.73 2.15
CA LEU A 135 18.37 -0.38 0.81
C LEU A 135 19.52 -0.28 -0.20
N GLY A 136 20.65 0.32 0.21
CA GLY A 136 21.83 0.42 -0.64
C GLY A 136 22.42 -0.93 -1.03
N MET A 137 22.40 -1.91 -0.13
CA MET A 137 22.88 -3.27 -0.41
C MET A 137 21.94 -4.06 -1.33
N LEU A 138 20.62 -3.86 -1.19
CA LEU A 138 19.63 -4.44 -2.10
C LEU A 138 19.81 -3.90 -3.52
N LEU A 139 19.91 -2.57 -3.67
CA LEU A 139 20.14 -1.92 -4.96
C LEU A 139 21.51 -2.26 -5.58
N ALA A 140 22.55 -2.43 -4.76
CA ALA A 140 23.85 -2.88 -5.25
C ALA A 140 23.78 -4.32 -5.77
N ALA A 141 23.13 -5.21 -5.03
CA ALA A 141 22.91 -6.59 -5.45
C ALA A 141 22.04 -6.68 -6.70
N GLU A 142 21.03 -5.82 -6.85
CA GLU A 142 20.19 -5.73 -8.06
C GLU A 142 21.02 -5.37 -9.30
N ARG A 143 21.95 -4.41 -9.18
CA ARG A 143 22.84 -3.99 -10.28
C ARG A 143 23.88 -5.06 -10.67
N GLU A 144 24.17 -6.00 -9.78
CA GLU A 144 25.05 -7.15 -10.05
C GLU A 144 24.32 -8.24 -10.85
N GLU A 145 22.98 -8.24 -10.87
CA GLU A 145 22.21 -9.25 -11.60
C GLU A 145 22.13 -8.96 -13.11
N PRO A 146 22.00 -10.02 -13.93
CA PRO A 146 21.66 -9.87 -15.34
C PRO A 146 20.39 -9.03 -15.53
N CYS A 147 20.34 -8.26 -16.62
CA CYS A 147 19.23 -7.32 -16.86
C CYS A 147 17.84 -7.96 -16.86
N GLU A 148 17.74 -9.23 -17.23
CA GLU A 148 16.50 -10.00 -17.22
C GLU A 148 16.72 -11.24 -16.35
N GLY A 149 15.95 -11.36 -15.28
CA GLY A 149 16.03 -12.52 -14.39
C GLY A 149 15.20 -12.38 -13.14
N ALA A 150 14.59 -13.49 -12.72
CA ALA A 150 13.75 -13.57 -11.52
C ALA A 150 14.42 -13.01 -10.25
N MET A 151 15.75 -13.16 -10.12
CA MET A 151 16.48 -12.62 -8.98
C MET A 151 16.55 -11.09 -9.00
N ARG A 152 16.70 -10.49 -10.19
CA ARG A 152 16.71 -9.02 -10.34
C ARG A 152 15.37 -8.45 -9.94
N ASP A 153 14.29 -9.02 -10.46
CA ASP A 153 12.92 -8.60 -10.17
C ASP A 153 12.59 -8.78 -8.67
N CYS A 154 13.09 -9.86 -8.05
CA CYS A 154 12.98 -10.04 -6.61
C CYS A 154 13.71 -8.97 -5.80
N LEU A 155 14.92 -8.59 -6.22
CA LEU A 155 15.71 -7.55 -5.55
C LEU A 155 15.08 -6.17 -5.74
N GLU A 156 14.56 -5.88 -6.92
CA GLU A 156 13.79 -4.66 -7.21
C GLU A 156 12.56 -4.58 -6.30
N LYS A 157 11.75 -5.65 -6.26
CA LYS A 157 10.55 -5.69 -5.40
C LYS A 157 10.91 -5.61 -3.92
N ALA A 158 11.97 -6.30 -3.51
CA ALA A 158 12.47 -6.23 -2.13
C ALA A 158 12.92 -4.81 -1.77
N ALA A 159 13.62 -4.11 -2.66
CA ALA A 159 14.07 -2.75 -2.43
C ALA A 159 12.89 -1.77 -2.31
N GLU A 160 11.90 -1.88 -3.21
CA GLU A 160 10.66 -1.09 -3.19
C GLU A 160 9.86 -1.30 -1.89
N GLU A 161 9.55 -2.55 -1.54
CA GLU A 161 8.73 -2.85 -0.38
C GLU A 161 9.47 -2.55 0.93
N PHE A 162 10.77 -2.87 0.98
CA PHE A 162 11.59 -2.59 2.15
C PHE A 162 11.83 -1.10 2.35
N SER A 163 11.83 -0.26 1.30
CA SER A 163 11.96 1.20 1.48
C SER A 163 10.76 1.80 2.21
N GLU A 164 9.61 1.15 2.14
CA GLU A 164 8.37 1.58 2.81
C GLU A 164 8.18 0.95 4.21
N GLU A 165 8.98 -0.05 4.59
CA GLU A 165 8.86 -0.67 5.91
C GLU A 165 9.16 0.32 7.06
N PRO A 166 8.50 0.19 8.22
CA PRO A 166 8.78 1.04 9.37
C PRO A 166 10.18 0.75 9.93
N ARG A 167 10.75 1.74 10.63
CA ARG A 167 12.11 1.64 11.19
C ARG A 167 12.30 0.42 12.08
N ILE A 168 11.29 0.06 12.88
CA ILE A 168 11.31 -1.07 13.80
C ILE A 168 11.54 -2.42 13.07
N VAL A 169 11.01 -2.57 11.86
CA VAL A 169 11.29 -3.73 10.99
C VAL A 169 12.71 -3.62 10.44
N LYS A 170 13.03 -2.49 9.80
CA LYS A 170 14.32 -2.27 9.11
C LYS A 170 15.54 -2.49 10.00
N SER A 171 15.46 -2.16 11.29
CA SER A 171 16.59 -2.26 12.22
C SER A 171 16.86 -3.67 12.76
N ASN A 172 15.95 -4.62 12.55
CA ASN A 172 16.03 -5.95 13.16
C ASN A 172 15.34 -7.01 12.28
N ALA A 173 15.66 -7.03 11.00
CA ALA A 173 15.04 -7.93 10.02
C ALA A 173 16.04 -8.87 9.37
N LYS A 174 15.60 -10.11 9.14
CA LYS A 174 16.24 -11.06 8.24
C LYS A 174 15.35 -11.20 7.01
N MET A 175 15.91 -10.89 5.85
CA MET A 175 15.21 -11.02 4.58
C MET A 175 15.79 -12.18 3.78
N THR A 176 14.91 -13.06 3.31
CA THR A 176 15.27 -14.22 2.48
C THR A 176 14.59 -14.14 1.13
N LEU A 177 15.37 -14.14 0.06
CA LEU A 177 14.89 -14.17 -1.32
C LEU A 177 14.98 -15.60 -1.84
N HIS A 178 13.88 -16.14 -2.34
CA HIS A 178 13.78 -17.44 -2.99
C HIS A 178 13.30 -17.25 -4.43
N CYS A 179 14.25 -17.10 -5.35
CA CYS A 179 13.95 -16.69 -6.72
C CYS A 179 14.64 -17.60 -7.73
N ASN A 180 13.83 -18.30 -8.54
CA ASN A 180 14.27 -19.23 -9.59
C ASN A 180 15.34 -20.23 -9.12
N GLY A 181 15.08 -20.92 -8.00
CA GLY A 181 15.98 -21.92 -7.42
C GLY A 181 17.23 -21.34 -6.72
N THR A 182 17.40 -20.02 -6.72
CA THR A 182 18.50 -19.34 -6.02
C THR A 182 17.99 -18.73 -4.71
N LYS A 183 18.80 -18.84 -3.65
CA LYS A 183 18.51 -18.27 -2.35
C LYS A 183 19.51 -17.15 -2.03
N ARG A 184 19.02 -16.02 -1.51
CA ARG A 184 19.87 -14.96 -0.95
C ARG A 184 19.35 -14.53 0.42
N GLU A 185 20.26 -14.25 1.33
CA GLU A 185 19.93 -13.79 2.68
C GLU A 185 20.58 -12.44 2.98
N PHE A 186 19.78 -11.56 3.56
CA PHE A 186 20.20 -10.28 4.08
C PHE A 186 19.80 -10.18 5.55
N LEU A 187 20.63 -9.57 6.38
CA LEU A 187 20.43 -9.45 7.83
C LEU A 187 20.69 -8.03 8.30
N SER A 188 19.76 -7.49 9.10
CA SER A 188 19.90 -6.24 9.85
C SER A 188 19.63 -6.52 11.33
N GLY A 189 20.46 -5.97 12.21
CA GLY A 189 20.36 -6.20 13.65
C GLY A 189 20.50 -7.67 14.01
N LYS A 190 19.55 -8.20 14.79
CA LYS A 190 19.50 -9.62 15.19
C LYS A 190 18.67 -10.48 14.24
N GLY A 191 17.91 -9.87 13.32
CA GLY A 191 17.07 -10.57 12.36
C GLY A 191 15.83 -11.24 12.93
N GLU A 192 15.23 -10.67 13.97
CA GLU A 192 14.06 -11.27 14.65
C GLU A 192 12.76 -11.13 13.82
N ASN A 193 12.67 -10.12 12.95
CA ASN A 193 11.59 -9.98 11.98
C ASN A 193 11.96 -10.73 10.68
N LEU A 194 11.14 -11.67 10.24
CA LEU A 194 11.45 -12.49 9.05
C LEU A 194 10.66 -11.98 7.85
N ILE A 195 11.38 -11.56 6.81
CA ILE A 195 10.83 -11.15 5.53
C ILE A 195 11.16 -12.21 4.49
N GLU A 196 10.16 -12.63 3.74
CA GLU A 196 10.28 -13.58 2.64
C GLU A 196 9.89 -12.91 1.33
N VAL A 197 10.76 -13.08 0.33
CA VAL A 197 10.51 -12.61 -1.03
C VAL A 197 10.61 -13.80 -1.96
N VAL A 198 9.50 -14.17 -2.59
CA VAL A 198 9.39 -15.41 -3.36
C VAL A 198 8.98 -15.11 -4.79
N TRP A 199 9.60 -15.81 -5.74
CA TRP A 199 9.18 -15.79 -7.15
C TRP A 199 8.29 -16.99 -7.45
N ILE A 200 7.03 -16.75 -7.80
CA ILE A 200 6.04 -17.79 -8.12
C ILE A 200 5.34 -17.40 -9.43
N ASP A 201 5.37 -18.29 -10.43
CA ASP A 201 4.67 -18.14 -11.71
C ASP A 201 4.85 -16.79 -12.42
N GLY A 202 6.08 -16.27 -12.42
CA GLY A 202 6.39 -14.99 -13.07
C GLY A 202 6.05 -13.76 -12.24
N LYS A 203 5.70 -13.94 -10.96
CA LYS A 203 5.35 -12.85 -10.05
C LYS A 203 6.17 -12.93 -8.76
N VAL A 204 6.62 -11.78 -8.28
CA VAL A 204 7.27 -11.66 -6.98
C VAL A 204 6.22 -11.40 -5.91
N SER A 205 6.28 -12.15 -4.80
CA SER A 205 5.56 -11.86 -3.56
C SER A 205 6.54 -11.39 -2.50
N TYR A 206 6.12 -10.42 -1.70
CA TYR A 206 6.85 -9.91 -0.54
C TYR A 206 5.95 -10.09 0.69
N GLU A 207 6.45 -10.77 1.72
CA GLU A 207 5.69 -11.07 2.92
C GLU A 207 6.57 -10.91 4.16
N LEU A 208 6.01 -10.37 5.23
CA LEU A 208 6.62 -10.45 6.55
C LEU A 208 6.04 -11.68 7.24
N SER A 209 6.78 -12.79 7.19
CA SER A 209 6.31 -14.09 7.69
C SER A 209 6.38 -14.21 9.21
N HIS A 210 7.19 -13.39 9.87
CA HIS A 210 7.28 -13.36 11.33
C HIS A 210 7.54 -11.96 11.89
N GLU A 211 6.74 -11.59 12.88
CA GLU A 211 6.82 -10.32 13.61
C GLU A 211 7.37 -10.56 15.01
N ALA A 212 8.50 -9.93 15.34
CA ALA A 212 9.19 -10.16 16.61
C ALA A 212 8.45 -9.57 17.82
N HIS A 213 7.65 -8.52 17.60
CA HIS A 213 6.98 -7.77 18.66
C HIS A 213 5.65 -7.18 18.15
N PRO A 214 4.59 -7.08 18.99
CA PRO A 214 3.33 -6.42 18.65
C PRO A 214 3.45 -5.03 18.00
N ASP A 215 4.43 -4.24 18.41
CA ASP A 215 4.66 -2.90 17.84
C ASP A 215 5.04 -2.94 16.36
N VAL A 216 5.59 -4.06 15.87
CA VAL A 216 5.91 -4.27 14.45
C VAL A 216 4.62 -4.31 13.64
N HIS A 217 3.64 -5.09 14.13
CA HIS A 217 2.31 -5.19 13.54
C HIS A 217 1.66 -3.81 13.43
N LEU A 218 1.62 -3.07 14.54
CA LEU A 218 1.01 -1.75 14.62
C LEU A 218 1.70 -0.73 13.71
N ALA A 219 3.03 -0.75 13.67
CA ALA A 219 3.79 0.14 12.80
C ALA A 219 3.53 -0.14 11.31
N ARG A 220 3.33 -1.41 10.93
CA ARG A 220 2.98 -1.81 9.57
C ARG A 220 1.55 -1.48 9.21
N LEU A 221 0.61 -1.58 10.15
CA LEU A 221 -0.78 -1.17 9.95
C LEU A 221 -0.87 0.31 9.59
N GLY A 222 0.02 1.15 10.14
CA GLY A 222 0.13 2.57 9.81
C GLY A 222 0.91 2.90 8.52
N ARG A 223 1.43 1.90 7.80
CA ARG A 223 2.28 2.11 6.61
C ARG A 223 1.52 2.74 5.45
N HIS A 224 0.27 2.36 5.26
CA HIS A 224 -0.57 2.85 4.18
C HIS A 224 -1.88 3.43 4.71
N PRO A 225 -2.41 4.49 4.07
CA PRO A 225 -3.73 4.98 4.40
C PRO A 225 -4.78 3.89 4.18
N LEU A 226 -5.61 3.66 5.19
CA LEU A 226 -6.72 2.73 5.15
C LEU A 226 -7.98 3.43 4.60
N PRO A 227 -8.98 2.71 4.08
CA PRO A 227 -10.24 3.33 3.68
C PRO A 227 -10.96 3.96 4.88
N LEU A 228 -11.40 5.21 4.77
CA LEU A 228 -12.19 5.89 5.81
C LEU A 228 -13.66 5.47 5.71
N ASN A 229 -14.02 4.42 6.43
CA ASN A 229 -15.39 4.00 6.67
C ASN A 229 -15.48 3.25 8.01
N ILE A 230 -16.71 3.10 8.53
CA ILE A 230 -16.95 2.47 9.85
C ILE A 230 -16.43 1.03 9.89
N SER A 231 -16.62 0.23 8.83
CA SER A 231 -16.13 -1.14 8.79
C SER A 231 -14.62 -1.26 8.84
N SER A 232 -13.89 -0.37 8.15
CA SER A 232 -12.42 -0.35 8.15
C SER A 232 -11.87 0.06 9.51
N ILE A 233 -12.45 1.08 10.16
CA ILE A 233 -12.03 1.48 11.52
C ILE A 233 -12.33 0.35 12.51
N LEU A 234 -13.50 -0.30 12.42
CA LEU A 234 -13.86 -1.43 13.29
C LEU A 234 -12.92 -2.63 13.08
N GLY A 235 -12.57 -2.95 11.84
CA GLY A 235 -11.60 -3.99 11.52
C GLY A 235 -10.26 -3.73 12.18
N VAL A 236 -9.78 -2.49 12.12
CA VAL A 236 -8.55 -2.06 12.81
C VAL A 236 -8.67 -2.17 14.34
N VAL A 237 -9.82 -1.81 14.93
CA VAL A 237 -10.04 -2.02 16.37
C VAL A 237 -9.88 -3.49 16.75
N GLN A 238 -10.49 -4.38 15.98
CA GLN A 238 -10.41 -5.83 16.22
C GLN A 238 -8.98 -6.35 16.07
N ASP A 239 -8.28 -5.90 15.02
CA ASP A 239 -6.90 -6.28 14.72
C ASP A 239 -5.91 -5.81 15.80
N VAL A 240 -6.04 -4.57 16.26
CA VAL A 240 -5.27 -4.03 17.39
C VAL A 240 -5.56 -4.81 18.67
N SER A 241 -6.81 -5.23 18.89
CA SER A 241 -7.17 -6.07 20.06
C SER A 241 -6.60 -7.48 19.99
N SER A 242 -6.53 -8.11 18.82
CA SER A 242 -5.97 -9.46 18.68
C SER A 242 -4.45 -9.51 18.81
N HIS A 243 -3.77 -8.41 18.51
CA HIS A 243 -2.30 -8.33 18.52
C HIS A 243 -1.74 -7.61 19.76
N ASN A 244 -2.44 -7.62 20.89
CA ASN A 244 -2.01 -6.95 22.14
C ASN A 244 -1.63 -5.47 21.94
N GLY A 245 -2.31 -4.77 21.04
CA GLY A 245 -2.02 -3.38 20.75
C GLY A 245 -2.48 -2.44 21.85
N SER A 246 -1.93 -1.22 21.86
CA SER A 246 -2.12 -0.23 22.91
C SER A 246 -3.60 0.08 23.21
N GLU A 247 -3.99 0.00 24.49
CA GLU A 247 -5.34 0.40 24.96
C GLU A 247 -5.66 1.86 24.62
N GLU A 248 -4.63 2.71 24.59
CA GLU A 248 -4.78 4.12 24.21
C GLU A 248 -5.18 4.26 22.75
N LEU A 249 -4.54 3.51 21.85
CA LEU A 249 -4.89 3.49 20.42
C LEU A 249 -6.32 2.96 20.22
N GLN A 250 -6.68 1.87 20.91
CA GLN A 250 -8.03 1.32 20.88
C GLN A 250 -9.07 2.35 21.34
N SER A 251 -8.78 3.09 22.40
CA SER A 251 -9.67 4.14 22.91
C SER A 251 -9.87 5.26 21.89
N CYS A 252 -8.81 5.66 21.17
CA CYS A 252 -8.92 6.68 20.13
C CYS A 252 -9.69 6.21 18.90
N LEU A 253 -9.49 4.96 18.48
CA LEU A 253 -10.28 4.37 17.40
C LEU A 253 -11.76 4.26 17.76
N ARG A 254 -12.08 3.92 19.01
CA ARG A 254 -13.47 3.93 19.50
C ARG A 254 -14.07 5.34 19.51
N LYS A 255 -13.31 6.34 19.95
CA LYS A 255 -13.74 7.75 19.86
C LYS A 255 -14.01 8.16 18.40
N ALA A 256 -13.20 7.70 17.45
CA ALA A 256 -13.43 7.93 16.03
C ALA A 256 -14.73 7.27 15.54
N LEU A 257 -15.00 6.02 15.95
CA LEU A 257 -16.24 5.30 15.64
C LEU A 257 -17.48 5.98 16.22
N ASP A 258 -17.37 6.55 17.42
CA ASP A 258 -18.48 7.22 18.08
C ASP A 258 -18.82 8.57 17.43
N GLU A 259 -17.81 9.30 16.94
CA GLU A 259 -17.96 10.67 16.43
C GLU A 259 -18.18 10.76 14.92
N LEU A 260 -17.53 9.89 14.13
CA LEU A 260 -17.59 9.94 12.66
C LEU A 260 -19.02 9.87 12.09
N PRO A 261 -19.93 9.01 12.61
CA PRO A 261 -21.31 8.96 12.12
C PRO A 261 -22.09 10.27 12.26
N TRP A 262 -21.67 11.15 13.18
CA TRP A 262 -22.30 12.45 13.41
C TRP A 262 -21.77 13.55 12.50
N GLU A 263 -20.70 13.28 11.75
CA GLU A 263 -20.20 14.24 10.76
C GLU A 263 -21.07 14.20 9.49
N PRO A 264 -21.25 15.33 8.80
CA PRO A 264 -22.03 15.37 7.56
C PRO A 264 -21.44 14.43 6.50
N MET A 265 -22.27 13.86 5.62
CA MET A 265 -21.81 13.00 4.52
C MET A 265 -20.76 13.66 3.62
N VAL A 266 -20.85 14.99 3.43
CA VAL A 266 -19.83 15.74 2.66
C VAL A 266 -18.44 15.70 3.32
N VAL A 267 -18.39 15.66 4.66
CA VAL A 267 -17.15 15.49 5.41
C VAL A 267 -16.69 14.04 5.32
N GLN A 268 -17.58 13.08 5.60
CA GLN A 268 -17.23 11.66 5.60
C GLN A 268 -16.68 11.19 4.24
N ASN A 269 -17.26 11.67 3.14
CA ASN A 269 -16.90 11.22 1.79
C ASN A 269 -15.61 11.85 1.23
N ASP A 270 -15.08 12.91 1.84
CA ASP A 270 -13.90 13.64 1.35
C ASP A 270 -12.97 14.08 2.50
N ALA A 271 -12.66 13.12 3.38
CA ALA A 271 -11.82 13.35 4.55
C ALA A 271 -10.60 12.44 4.62
N LYS A 272 -9.53 13.01 5.19
CA LYS A 272 -8.37 12.30 5.70
C LYS A 272 -8.41 12.35 7.23
N MET A 273 -8.54 11.19 7.85
CA MET A 273 -8.49 11.05 9.30
C MET A 273 -7.11 10.55 9.75
N ALA A 274 -6.49 11.23 10.72
CA ALA A 274 -5.30 10.78 11.41
C ALA A 274 -5.65 10.41 12.86
N VAL A 275 -5.27 9.21 13.29
CA VAL A 275 -5.43 8.73 14.67
C VAL A 275 -4.03 8.60 15.28
N SER A 276 -3.71 9.46 16.23
CA SER A 276 -2.37 9.61 16.82
C SER A 276 -2.43 9.39 18.33
N CYS A 277 -2.26 8.13 18.74
CA CYS A 277 -2.45 7.69 20.13
C CYS A 277 -1.49 6.55 20.47
N GLY A 278 -0.95 6.53 21.70
CA GLY A 278 -0.06 5.48 22.16
C GLY A 278 1.22 5.33 21.31
N GLY A 279 1.76 6.43 20.79
CA GLY A 279 2.96 6.45 19.94
C GLY A 279 2.76 5.90 18.52
N THR A 280 1.53 5.50 18.17
CA THR A 280 1.18 4.98 16.85
C THR A 280 0.35 6.01 16.08
N ASN A 281 0.60 6.12 14.77
CA ASN A 281 -0.15 6.96 13.87
C ASN A 281 -0.80 6.10 12.80
N LEU A 282 -2.13 6.11 12.76
CA LEU A 282 -2.92 5.50 11.69
C LEU A 282 -3.55 6.58 10.84
N SER A 283 -3.66 6.33 9.54
CA SER A 283 -4.33 7.24 8.63
C SER A 283 -5.43 6.52 7.86
N PHE A 284 -6.57 7.19 7.73
CA PHE A 284 -7.72 6.74 6.96
C PHE A 284 -8.09 7.81 5.93
N VAL A 285 -8.48 7.43 4.73
CA VAL A 285 -8.81 8.37 3.64
C VAL A 285 -10.10 7.96 2.94
N SER A 286 -10.95 8.93 2.64
CA SER A 286 -12.07 8.84 1.71
C SER A 286 -12.00 10.00 0.72
N GLY A 287 -12.34 9.74 -0.55
CA GLY A 287 -12.32 10.75 -1.60
C GLY A 287 -10.91 11.32 -1.84
N GLU A 288 -10.83 12.63 -2.04
CA GLU A 288 -9.58 13.36 -2.25
C GLU A 288 -8.91 13.77 -0.92
N GLY A 289 -9.65 13.68 0.20
CA GLY A 289 -9.14 13.95 1.54
C GLY A 289 -8.99 15.44 1.85
N GLN A 290 -9.84 16.30 1.29
CA GLN A 290 -9.78 17.75 1.50
C GLN A 290 -10.11 18.20 2.93
N THR A 291 -10.88 17.37 3.67
CA THR A 291 -11.20 17.63 5.08
C THR A 291 -10.27 16.86 6.00
N GLU A 292 -9.65 17.53 6.97
CA GLU A 292 -8.78 16.84 7.94
C GLU A 292 -9.57 16.48 9.21
N ILE A 293 -9.48 15.24 9.64
CA ILE A 293 -9.99 14.76 10.94
C ILE A 293 -8.78 14.31 11.76
N ASN A 294 -8.63 14.78 13.00
CA ASN A 294 -7.56 14.39 13.89
C ASN A 294 -8.15 13.83 15.17
N VAL A 295 -7.74 12.62 15.53
CA VAL A 295 -8.11 11.95 16.77
C VAL A 295 -6.85 11.68 17.57
N PHE A 296 -6.70 12.32 18.72
CA PHE A 296 -5.49 12.24 19.52
C PHE A 296 -5.81 12.39 21.00
N ARG A 297 -4.92 11.88 21.84
CA ARG A 297 -4.95 12.11 23.29
C ARG A 297 -3.93 13.20 23.62
N GLU A 298 -4.33 14.18 24.43
CA GLU A 298 -3.39 15.18 24.94
C GLU A 298 -2.48 14.53 26.02
N PRO A 299 -1.14 14.56 25.89
CA PRO A 299 -0.25 13.97 26.89
C PRO A 299 -0.30 14.73 28.22
N PRO A 300 -0.08 14.08 29.38
CA PRO A 300 0.25 12.66 29.58
C PRO A 300 -0.95 11.75 29.88
N HIS A 301 -2.10 12.29 30.28
CA HIS A 301 -3.34 11.55 30.59
C HIS A 301 -4.60 12.36 30.26
N GLY A 302 -4.56 13.14 29.17
CA GLY A 302 -5.66 13.99 28.75
C GLY A 302 -6.84 13.22 28.17
N GLU A 303 -7.88 13.97 27.86
CA GLU A 303 -9.04 13.45 27.14
C GLU A 303 -8.67 13.14 25.68
N ILE A 304 -9.47 12.27 25.05
CA ILE A 304 -9.32 11.98 23.62
C ILE A 304 -10.13 13.02 22.86
N HIS A 305 -9.45 13.81 22.04
CA HIS A 305 -10.05 14.83 21.21
C HIS A 305 -10.39 14.29 19.83
N TYR A 306 -11.54 14.70 19.31
CA TYR A 306 -11.96 14.51 17.93
C TYR A 306 -12.11 15.88 17.27
N MET A 307 -11.13 16.25 16.46
CA MET A 307 -11.06 17.55 15.81
C MET A 307 -11.26 17.41 14.31
N VAL A 308 -12.10 18.24 13.70
CA VAL A 308 -12.24 18.28 12.24
C VAL A 308 -11.98 19.70 11.77
N ARG A 309 -11.14 19.80 10.73
CA ARG A 309 -10.81 21.02 10.00
C ARG A 309 -11.40 20.88 8.59
N ALA A 310 -12.60 21.41 8.44
CA ALA A 310 -13.28 21.51 7.16
C ALA A 310 -13.20 22.95 6.63
N THR A 311 -13.16 23.11 5.32
CA THR A 311 -13.20 24.42 4.65
C THR A 311 -14.44 24.53 3.75
N GLY A 312 -14.79 25.75 3.34
CA GLY A 312 -15.89 26.01 2.41
C GLY A 312 -17.25 25.42 2.83
N TRP A 313 -17.93 24.77 1.90
CA TRP A 313 -19.26 24.18 2.11
C TRP A 313 -19.30 23.11 3.19
N ALA A 314 -18.22 22.34 3.37
CA ALA A 314 -18.15 21.32 4.41
C ALA A 314 -18.15 21.94 5.82
N SER A 315 -17.45 23.07 5.99
CA SER A 315 -17.46 23.84 7.24
C SER A 315 -18.86 24.40 7.55
N PHE A 316 -19.50 24.98 6.53
CA PHE A 316 -20.86 25.50 6.65
C PHE A 316 -21.85 24.41 7.06
N LEU A 317 -21.91 23.28 6.33
CA LEU A 317 -22.85 22.20 6.61
C LEU A 317 -22.65 21.63 8.01
N ARG A 318 -21.40 21.40 8.42
CA ARG A 318 -21.08 20.89 9.75
C ARG A 318 -21.63 21.77 10.88
N PHE A 319 -21.56 23.09 10.74
CA PHE A 319 -22.12 24.01 11.74
C PHE A 319 -23.64 23.85 11.93
N PHE A 320 -24.38 23.50 10.87
CA PHE A 320 -25.84 23.40 10.92
C PHE A 320 -26.37 22.00 11.21
N THR A 321 -25.62 20.95 10.87
CA THR A 321 -26.13 19.57 10.93
C THR A 321 -25.49 18.74 12.04
N ARG A 322 -24.32 19.12 12.58
CA ARG A 322 -23.69 18.36 13.67
C ARG A 322 -24.54 18.47 14.93
N GLY A 323 -25.07 17.33 15.40
CA GLY A 323 -25.84 17.23 16.65
C GLY A 323 -27.30 17.69 16.59
N ARG A 324 -27.91 17.83 15.41
CA ARG A 324 -29.32 18.25 15.25
C ARG A 324 -30.31 17.13 14.88
N ILE A 325 -30.04 15.90 15.30
CA ILE A 325 -31.05 14.84 15.31
C ILE A 325 -31.21 14.38 16.77
N ASN A 326 -32.02 15.14 17.53
CA ASN A 326 -32.70 14.64 18.72
C ASN A 326 -34.17 14.41 18.36
#